data_AF-A0ABD2NYX3-F1
#
_entry.id   AF-A0ABD2NYX3-F1
#
_cell.length_a   1.000
_cell.length_b   1.000
_cell.length_c   1.000
_cell.angle_alpha   90.00
_cell.angle_beta   90.00
_cell.angle_gamma   90.00
#
_symmetry.space_group_name_H-M   'P 1'
#
loop_
_entity.id
_entity.type
_entity.pdbx_description
1 polymer ?
#
loop_
_entity_poly.entity_id
_entity_poly.type
_entity_poly.pdbx_seq_one_letter_code
_entity_poly.pdbx_strand_id
1 'polypeptide(L)'
;MDLAAKPWHRFLLEPNINKKIDLFNKFLSKTFNVHAPVKTRRVLRPKAPWMNYEVRNFMKLRTAFLFRFNRSGSEADRIEFERLRNSLLFSIRRSKRNFIYKSAQEGESSAWEALRSLHVTTSGSSDGDLPSGISDPDALNTQFSQFYKANDNSCGELIDFYSNT
;
A
#
# COMPACT_ATOMS: atom_id res chain seq x y z
N MET A 1 -10.89 11.49 -37.46
CA MET A 1 -9.61 11.27 -36.76
C MET A 1 -8.65 12.40 -37.12
N ASP A 2 -8.09 13.11 -36.15
CA ASP A 2 -7.20 14.27 -36.37
C ASP A 2 -5.90 13.94 -37.13
N LEU A 3 -5.49 12.67 -37.13
CA LEU A 3 -4.37 12.19 -37.93
C LEU A 3 -4.70 12.22 -39.44
N ALA A 4 -5.92 11.84 -39.81
CA ALA A 4 -6.37 11.84 -41.21
C ALA A 4 -6.53 13.27 -41.75
N ALA A 5 -6.80 14.24 -40.87
CA ALA A 5 -6.94 15.66 -41.22
C ALA A 5 -5.59 16.40 -41.38
N LYS A 6 -4.44 15.74 -41.18
CA LYS A 6 -3.13 16.36 -41.41
C LYS A 6 -2.90 16.59 -42.91
N PRO A 7 -2.12 17.61 -43.30
CA PRO A 7 -1.86 17.93 -44.70
C PRO A 7 -0.85 16.94 -45.33
N TRP A 8 -1.29 15.68 -45.53
CA TRP A 8 -0.50 14.60 -46.11
C TRP A 8 -0.03 14.89 -47.54
N HIS A 9 -0.75 15.75 -48.28
CA HIS A 9 -0.32 16.23 -49.58
C HIS A 9 1.08 16.87 -49.55
N ARG A 10 1.44 17.57 -48.45
CA ARG A 10 2.78 18.17 -48.29
C ARG A 10 3.87 17.11 -48.13
N PHE A 11 3.54 15.99 -47.47
CA PHE A 11 4.44 14.86 -47.35
C PHE A 11 4.65 14.17 -48.70
N LEU A 12 3.60 14.01 -49.51
CA LEU A 12 3.70 13.37 -50.83
C LEU A 12 4.52 14.19 -51.84
N LEU A 13 4.37 15.52 -51.81
CA LEU A 13 5.01 16.46 -52.73
C LEU A 13 6.48 16.78 -52.39
N GLU A 14 6.98 16.42 -51.20
CA GLU A 14 8.36 16.71 -50.79
C GLU A 14 9.36 15.75 -51.47
N PRO A 15 10.33 16.23 -52.26
CA PRO A 15 11.27 15.36 -52.99
C PRO A 15 12.38 14.81 -52.09
N ASN A 16 12.73 15.51 -51.01
CA ASN A 16 13.80 15.10 -50.11
C ASN A 16 13.29 14.09 -49.07
N ILE A 17 13.90 12.91 -49.04
CA ILE A 17 13.50 11.82 -48.13
C ILE A 17 13.64 12.18 -46.65
N ASN A 18 14.66 12.95 -46.27
CA ASN A 18 14.88 13.37 -44.89
C ASN A 18 13.75 14.31 -44.44
N LYS A 19 13.40 15.28 -45.28
CA LYS A 19 12.28 16.21 -45.01
C LYS A 19 10.92 15.50 -44.97
N LYS A 20 10.74 14.43 -45.75
CA LYS A 20 9.56 13.56 -45.66
C LYS A 20 9.45 12.91 -44.28
N ILE A 21 10.52 12.28 -43.81
CA ILE A 21 10.56 11.65 -42.49
C ILE A 21 10.26 12.67 -41.38
N ASP A 22 10.83 13.88 -41.48
CA ASP A 22 10.57 14.96 -40.53
C ASP A 22 9.09 15.38 -40.49
N LEU A 23 8.46 15.54 -41.66
CA LEU A 23 7.03 15.87 -41.75
C LEU A 23 6.15 14.77 -41.16
N PHE A 24 6.46 13.51 -41.47
CA PHE A 24 5.75 12.35 -40.95
C PHE A 24 5.80 12.30 -39.42
N ASN A 25 7.01 12.38 -38.85
CA ASN A 25 7.22 12.38 -37.41
C ASN A 25 6.52 13.57 -36.76
N LYS A 26 6.61 14.76 -37.36
CA LYS A 26 5.93 15.96 -36.87
C LYS A 26 4.41 15.82 -36.83
N PHE A 27 3.80 15.21 -37.85
CA PHE A 27 2.36 14.97 -37.89
C PHE A 27 1.92 13.98 -36.81
N LEU A 28 2.67 12.89 -36.65
CA LEU A 28 2.42 11.90 -35.60
C LEU A 28 2.59 12.50 -34.21
N SER A 29 3.75 13.10 -33.91
CA SER A 29 4.03 13.68 -32.59
C SER A 29 3.01 14.75 -32.20
N LYS A 30 2.59 15.63 -33.13
CA LYS A 30 1.54 16.61 -32.84
C LYS A 30 0.20 15.95 -32.49
N THR A 31 -0.14 14.87 -33.18
CA THR A 31 -1.40 14.15 -32.95
C THR A 31 -1.35 13.40 -31.61
N PHE A 32 -0.24 12.72 -31.33
CA PHE A 32 -0.03 12.05 -30.05
C PHE A 32 0.04 13.03 -28.89
N ASN A 33 0.68 14.19 -29.02
CA ASN A 33 0.72 15.18 -27.94
C ASN A 33 -0.67 15.74 -27.59
N VAL A 34 -1.62 15.75 -28.53
CA VAL A 34 -3.00 16.18 -28.26
C VAL A 34 -3.82 15.06 -27.63
N HIS A 35 -3.77 13.85 -28.19
CA HIS A 35 -4.64 12.75 -27.73
C HIS A 35 -4.04 11.88 -26.63
N ALA A 36 -2.72 11.79 -26.56
CA ALA A 36 -1.95 11.00 -25.61
C ALA A 36 -0.72 11.78 -25.08
N PRO A 37 -0.90 12.99 -24.52
CA PRO A 37 0.19 13.74 -23.95
C PRO A 37 0.89 12.92 -22.85
N VAL A 38 2.22 12.97 -22.83
CA VAL A 38 3.00 12.46 -21.71
C VAL A 38 2.69 13.33 -20.50
N LYS A 39 1.96 12.77 -19.54
CA LYS A 39 1.60 13.45 -18.29
C LYS A 39 2.45 12.88 -17.16
N THR A 40 3.29 13.72 -16.55
CA THR A 40 3.93 13.38 -15.29
C THR A 40 2.88 13.46 -14.18
N ARG A 41 2.75 12.41 -13.39
CA ARG A 41 1.84 12.37 -12.22
C ARG A 41 2.65 12.10 -10.97
N ARG A 42 2.37 12.87 -9.92
CA ARG A 42 2.91 12.59 -8.59
C ARG A 42 2.23 11.34 -8.03
N VAL A 43 3.02 10.31 -7.76
CA VAL A 43 2.54 9.13 -7.02
C VAL A 43 2.47 9.52 -5.54
N LEU A 44 1.28 9.92 -5.09
CA LEU A 44 1.06 10.40 -3.71
C LEU A 44 1.06 9.27 -2.68
N ARG A 45 0.69 8.05 -3.09
CA ARG A 45 0.53 6.92 -2.17
C ARG A 45 1.63 5.90 -2.44
N PRO A 46 2.40 5.49 -1.42
CA PRO A 46 3.35 4.42 -1.57
C PRO A 46 2.63 3.14 -2.02
N LYS A 47 3.36 2.28 -2.72
CA LYS A 47 2.84 0.97 -3.14
C LYS A 47 2.33 0.24 -1.90
N ALA A 48 1.13 -0.32 -1.98
CA ALA A 48 0.53 -1.12 -0.91
C ALA A 48 0.81 -2.61 -1.18
N PRO A 49 1.95 -3.18 -0.73
CA PRO A 49 2.31 -4.57 -1.02
C PRO A 49 1.31 -5.59 -0.44
N TRP A 50 0.58 -5.23 0.63
CA TRP A 50 -0.50 -6.05 1.18
C TRP A 50 -1.79 -6.05 0.34
N MET A 51 -1.82 -5.36 -0.80
CA MET A 51 -2.98 -5.31 -1.69
C MET A 51 -3.07 -6.55 -2.59
N ASN A 52 -3.58 -7.64 -2.02
CA ASN A 52 -3.81 -8.89 -2.73
C ASN A 52 -5.17 -8.91 -3.48
N TYR A 53 -5.40 -10.03 -4.19
CA TYR A 53 -6.63 -10.26 -4.96
C TYR A 53 -7.88 -10.27 -4.07
N GLU A 54 -7.83 -10.91 -2.91
CA GLU A 54 -8.96 -11.02 -1.98
C GLU A 54 -9.46 -9.64 -1.51
N VAL A 55 -8.53 -8.79 -1.05
CA VAL A 55 -8.86 -7.44 -0.60
C VAL A 55 -9.47 -6.63 -1.76
N ARG A 56 -8.94 -6.78 -2.98
CA ARG A 56 -9.50 -6.11 -4.16
C ARG A 56 -10.90 -6.62 -4.48
N ASN A 57 -11.17 -7.91 -4.31
CA ASN A 57 -12.49 -8.49 -4.52
C ASN A 57 -13.50 -7.95 -3.49
N PHE A 58 -13.13 -7.93 -2.21
CA PHE A 58 -13.98 -7.33 -1.16
C PHE A 58 -14.25 -5.85 -1.41
N MET A 59 -13.26 -5.08 -1.88
CA MET A 59 -13.47 -3.68 -2.27
C MET A 59 -14.51 -3.54 -3.38
N LYS A 60 -14.41 -4.37 -4.44
CA LYS A 60 -15.36 -4.36 -5.56
C LYS A 60 -16.77 -4.72 -5.10
N LEU A 61 -16.93 -5.82 -4.35
CA LEU A 61 -18.22 -6.29 -3.86
C LEU A 61 -18.87 -5.24 -2.95
N ARG A 62 -18.12 -4.72 -1.97
CA ARG A 62 -18.62 -3.68 -1.08
C ARG A 62 -19.11 -2.45 -1.87
N THR A 63 -18.34 -2.00 -2.86
CA THR A 63 -18.72 -0.86 -3.68
C THR A 63 -19.96 -1.15 -4.55
N ALA A 64 -20.10 -2.37 -5.08
CA ALA A 64 -21.28 -2.78 -5.81
C ALA A 64 -22.56 -2.74 -4.93
N PHE A 65 -22.49 -3.28 -3.71
CA PHE A 65 -23.62 -3.23 -2.77
C PHE A 65 -23.95 -1.81 -2.31
N LEU A 66 -22.93 -0.95 -2.11
CA LEU A 66 -23.17 0.47 -1.82
C LEU A 66 -23.93 1.16 -2.94
N PHE A 67 -23.53 0.93 -4.20
CA PHE A 67 -24.24 1.49 -5.35
C PHE A 67 -25.67 0.96 -5.48
N ARG A 68 -25.87 -0.33 -5.22
CA ARG A 68 -27.20 -0.94 -5.21
C ARG A 68 -28.07 -0.32 -4.13
N PHE A 69 -27.59 -0.26 -2.89
CA PHE A 69 -28.29 0.37 -1.77
C PHE A 69 -28.67 1.81 -2.06
N ASN A 70 -27.74 2.63 -2.59
CA ASN A 70 -28.02 4.02 -2.95
C ASN A 70 -29.09 4.17 -4.04
N ARG A 71 -29.30 3.14 -4.88
CA ARG A 71 -30.31 3.14 -5.94
C ARG A 71 -31.66 2.55 -5.49
N SER A 72 -31.63 1.48 -4.71
CA SER A 72 -32.81 0.68 -4.34
C SER A 72 -33.38 1.06 -2.97
N GLY A 73 -32.56 1.60 -2.06
CA GLY A 73 -32.90 1.79 -0.65
C GLY A 73 -33.11 0.48 0.11
N SER A 74 -32.73 -0.67 -0.45
CA SER A 74 -33.02 -1.98 0.13
C SER A 74 -32.18 -2.25 1.39
N GLU A 75 -32.84 -2.61 2.50
CA GLU A 75 -32.16 -2.97 3.75
C GLU A 75 -31.27 -4.21 3.59
N ALA A 76 -31.62 -5.15 2.71
CA ALA A 76 -30.78 -6.30 2.42
C ALA A 76 -29.43 -5.90 1.79
N ASP A 77 -29.44 -4.93 0.86
CA ASP A 77 -28.21 -4.41 0.26
C ASP A 77 -27.35 -3.66 1.29
N ARG A 78 -27.98 -2.98 2.26
CA ARG A 78 -27.29 -2.32 3.37
C ARG A 78 -26.61 -3.32 4.31
N ILE A 79 -27.32 -4.36 4.74
CA ILE A 79 -26.78 -5.41 5.63
C ILE A 79 -25.57 -6.07 4.98
N GLU A 80 -25.65 -6.42 3.69
CA GLU A 80 -24.51 -7.00 2.98
C GLU A 80 -23.34 -6.01 2.82
N PHE A 81 -23.62 -4.72 2.57
CA PHE A 81 -22.58 -3.69 2.56
C PHE A 81 -21.84 -3.62 3.91
N GLU A 82 -22.56 -3.61 5.03
CA GLU A 82 -21.98 -3.56 6.38
C GLU A 82 -21.13 -4.80 6.66
N ARG A 83 -21.63 -5.99 6.30
CA ARG A 83 -20.88 -7.25 6.39
C ARG A 83 -19.58 -7.20 5.59
N LEU A 84 -19.66 -6.81 4.32
CA LEU A 84 -18.50 -6.71 3.42
C LEU A 84 -17.50 -5.65 3.88
N ARG A 85 -17.95 -4.55 4.48
CA ARG A 85 -17.07 -3.54 5.09
C ARG A 85 -16.24 -4.16 6.21
N ASN A 86 -16.85 -4.96 7.08
CA ASN A 86 -16.14 -5.63 8.17
C ASN A 86 -15.18 -6.70 7.66
N SER A 87 -15.61 -7.54 6.71
CA SER A 87 -14.75 -8.53 6.06
C SER A 87 -13.55 -7.89 5.36
N LEU A 88 -13.76 -6.74 4.69
CA LEU A 88 -12.68 -5.99 4.06
C LEU A 88 -11.66 -5.48 5.09
N LEU A 89 -12.13 -4.91 6.21
CA LEU A 89 -11.24 -4.44 7.28
C LEU A 89 -10.42 -5.58 7.86
N PHE A 90 -11.04 -6.73 8.12
CA PHE A 90 -10.35 -7.93 8.59
C PHE A 90 -9.31 -8.41 7.57
N SER A 91 -9.69 -8.52 6.30
CA SER A 91 -8.79 -8.96 5.22
C SER A 91 -7.59 -8.02 5.06
N ILE A 92 -7.79 -6.70 5.15
CA ILE A 92 -6.70 -5.71 5.12
C ILE A 92 -5.74 -5.93 6.31
N ARG A 93 -6.27 -6.06 7.54
CA ARG A 93 -5.44 -6.28 8.73
C ARG A 93 -4.64 -7.57 8.64
N ARG A 94 -5.29 -8.66 8.21
CA ARG A 94 -4.64 -9.95 7.97
C ARG A 94 -3.55 -9.84 6.92
N SER A 95 -3.83 -9.20 5.79
CA SER A 95 -2.87 -9.06 4.69
C SER A 95 -1.66 -8.22 5.09
N LYS A 96 -1.86 -7.15 5.86
CA LYS A 96 -0.75 -6.35 6.43
C LYS A 96 0.11 -7.18 7.38
N ARG A 97 -0.52 -7.91 8.29
CA ARG A 97 0.19 -8.81 9.24
C ARG A 97 1.02 -9.85 8.48
N ASN A 98 0.41 -10.52 7.51
CA ASN A 98 1.08 -11.55 6.71
C ASN A 98 2.26 -10.99 5.92
N PHE A 99 2.15 -9.77 5.39
CA PHE A 99 3.26 -9.12 4.69
C PHE A 99 4.46 -8.90 5.60
N ILE A 100 4.25 -8.32 6.78
CA ILE A 100 5.33 -8.08 7.75
C ILE A 100 5.90 -9.40 8.25
N TYR A 101 5.03 -10.35 8.62
CA TYR A 101 5.44 -11.67 9.11
C TYR A 101 6.28 -12.43 8.08
N LYS A 102 5.85 -12.43 6.81
CA LYS A 102 6.60 -13.08 5.73
C LYS A 102 7.97 -12.42 5.54
N SER A 103 8.03 -11.09 5.57
CA SER A 103 9.30 -10.36 5.45
C SER A 103 10.25 -10.71 6.61
N ALA A 104 9.72 -10.89 7.83
CA ALA A 104 10.49 -11.33 8.98
C ALA A 104 10.98 -12.78 8.87
N GLN A 105 10.18 -13.68 8.28
CA GLN A 105 10.59 -15.06 8.01
C GLN A 105 11.69 -15.16 6.93
N GLU A 106 11.70 -14.23 5.97
CA GLU A 106 12.73 -14.17 4.92
C GLU A 106 14.09 -13.69 5.47
N GLY A 107 14.08 -12.95 6.59
CA GLY A 107 15.28 -12.54 7.31
C GLY A 107 15.21 -11.11 7.84
N GLU A 108 16.16 -10.76 8.70
CA GLU A 108 16.18 -9.45 9.37
C GLU A 108 16.25 -8.28 8.37
N SER A 109 17.12 -8.38 7.36
CA SER A 109 17.25 -7.33 6.34
C SER A 109 15.92 -7.10 5.60
N SER A 110 15.23 -8.18 5.20
CA SER A 110 13.92 -8.11 4.51
C SER A 110 12.85 -7.49 5.41
N ALA A 111 12.85 -7.83 6.71
CA ALA A 111 11.95 -7.22 7.69
C ALA A 111 12.14 -5.70 7.77
N TRP A 112 13.38 -5.24 7.86
CA TRP A 112 13.70 -3.82 7.92
C TRP A 112 13.38 -3.09 6.60
N GLU A 113 13.61 -3.72 5.45
CA GLU A 113 13.18 -3.19 4.15
C GLU A 113 11.65 -3.04 4.07
N ALA A 114 10.90 -4.03 4.55
CA ALA A 114 9.45 -3.97 4.60
C ALA A 114 8.99 -2.80 5.48
N LEU A 115 9.57 -2.61 6.67
CA LEU A 115 9.25 -1.49 7.56
C LEU A 115 9.60 -0.12 6.95
N ARG A 116 10.74 0.00 6.27
CA ARG A 116 11.12 1.20 5.52
C ARG A 116 10.13 1.49 4.40
N SER A 117 9.71 0.47 3.65
CA SER A 117 8.71 0.63 2.57
C SER A 117 7.36 1.12 3.10
N LEU A 118 7.03 0.75 4.35
CA LEU A 118 5.84 1.19 5.07
C LEU A 118 5.97 2.59 5.68
N HIS A 119 7.15 3.22 5.58
CA HIS A 119 7.47 4.50 6.22
C HIS A 119 7.24 4.46 7.74
N VAL A 120 7.41 3.28 8.36
CA VAL A 120 7.34 3.10 9.83
C VAL A 120 8.62 3.59 10.47
N THR A 121 9.76 3.38 9.80
CA THR A 121 11.08 3.86 10.22
C THR A 121 11.47 5.07 9.38
N THR A 122 11.93 6.14 10.01
CA THR A 122 12.56 7.26 9.31
C THR A 122 13.91 6.80 8.76
N SER A 123 14.14 6.97 7.46
CA SER A 123 15.38 6.58 6.78
C SER A 123 16.55 7.55 7.03
N GLY A 124 16.46 8.39 8.06
CA GLY A 124 17.57 9.20 8.53
C GLY A 124 18.03 8.65 9.87
N SER A 125 19.34 8.57 10.06
CA SER A 125 19.95 8.49 11.38
C SER A 125 19.42 9.66 12.20
N SER A 126 18.31 9.46 12.90
CA SER A 126 18.02 10.32 14.02
C SER A 126 19.06 9.91 15.07
N ASP A 127 20.04 10.77 15.30
CA ASP A 127 20.55 11.06 16.65
C ASP A 127 19.37 11.56 17.52
N GLY A 128 18.28 10.79 17.52
CA GLY A 128 17.16 10.98 18.39
C GLY A 128 17.60 10.29 19.64
N ASP A 129 18.25 11.05 20.52
CA ASP A 129 18.46 10.64 21.90
C ASP A 129 17.19 9.93 22.36
N LEU A 130 17.36 8.72 22.87
CA LEU A 130 16.26 8.01 23.53
C LEU A 130 15.61 9.01 24.49
N PRO A 131 14.27 9.06 24.58
CA PRO A 131 13.60 9.90 25.57
C PRO A 131 14.30 9.67 26.91
N SER A 132 14.69 10.73 27.60
CA SER A 132 15.60 10.63 28.75
C SER A 132 15.13 9.66 29.84
N GLY A 133 13.81 9.41 29.94
CA GLY A 133 13.21 8.41 30.83
C GLY A 133 13.34 6.94 30.39
N ILE A 134 13.88 6.65 29.22
CA ILE A 134 14.07 5.30 28.62
C ILE A 134 15.56 5.06 28.32
N SER A 135 16.44 5.99 28.71
CA SER A 135 17.87 5.95 28.40
C SER A 135 18.62 4.86 29.19
N ASP A 136 18.12 4.50 30.38
CA ASP A 136 18.72 3.48 31.25
C ASP A 136 18.00 2.12 31.09
N PRO A 137 18.64 1.12 30.45
CA PRO A 137 18.07 -0.21 30.28
C PRO A 137 17.82 -0.93 31.61
N ASP A 138 18.67 -0.71 32.61
CA ASP A 138 18.57 -1.39 33.90
C ASP A 138 17.44 -0.82 34.74
N ALA A 139 17.25 0.51 34.71
CA ALA A 139 16.09 1.15 35.33
C ALA A 139 14.77 0.67 34.70
N LEU A 140 14.72 0.52 33.37
CA LEU A 140 13.56 -0.04 32.66
C LEU A 140 13.28 -1.48 33.08
N ASN A 141 14.29 -2.34 33.02
CA ASN A 141 14.15 -3.74 33.42
C ASN A 141 13.71 -3.86 34.88
N THR A 142 14.23 -2.98 35.74
CA THR A 142 13.85 -2.93 37.15
C THR A 142 12.39 -2.52 37.32
N GLN A 143 11.93 -1.47 36.64
CA GLN A 143 10.51 -1.06 36.68
C GLN A 143 9.59 -2.17 36.16
N PHE A 144 9.92 -2.78 35.02
CA PHE A 144 9.14 -3.90 34.48
C PHE A 144 9.10 -5.07 35.46
N SER A 145 10.24 -5.44 36.01
CA SER A 145 10.33 -6.53 37.00
C SER A 145 9.55 -6.19 38.28
N GLN A 146 9.60 -4.95 38.76
CA GLN A 146 8.86 -4.50 39.94
C GLN A 146 7.35 -4.50 39.69
N PHE A 147 6.90 -4.06 38.52
CA PHE A 147 5.48 -4.08 38.15
C PHE A 147 4.91 -5.50 38.22
N TYR A 148 5.62 -6.50 37.70
CA TYR A 148 5.21 -7.90 37.76
C TYR A 148 5.39 -8.55 39.13
N LYS A 149 6.32 -8.06 39.97
CA LYS A 149 6.46 -8.52 41.37
C LYS A 149 5.40 -7.92 42.29
N ALA A 150 4.94 -6.71 42.00
CA ALA A 150 3.91 -6.01 42.78
C ALA A 150 2.49 -6.48 42.43
N ASN A 151 2.25 -6.81 41.15
CA ASN A 151 1.07 -7.56 40.73
C ASN A 151 1.38 -9.04 40.87
N ASP A 152 1.13 -9.60 42.06
CA ASP A 152 1.26 -11.02 42.36
C ASP A 152 0.30 -11.86 41.49
N ASN A 153 0.65 -12.03 40.21
CA ASN A 153 0.06 -13.03 39.34
C ASN A 153 0.81 -14.33 39.59
N SER A 154 0.72 -14.85 40.81
CA SER A 154 1.14 -16.22 41.13
C SER A 154 0.16 -17.20 40.49
N CYS A 155 0.19 -17.32 39.17
CA CYS A 155 -0.34 -18.51 38.51
C CYS A 155 0.63 -19.67 38.74
N GLY A 156 0.63 -20.20 39.98
CA GLY A 156 1.46 -21.34 40.37
C GLY A 156 1.25 -22.54 39.45
N GLU A 157 0.00 -22.76 39.02
CA GLU A 157 -0.35 -23.81 38.05
C GLU A 157 0.41 -23.70 36.72
N LEU A 158 0.70 -22.48 36.25
CA LEU A 158 1.40 -22.27 34.98
C LEU A 158 2.92 -22.52 35.13
N ILE A 159 3.48 -22.15 36.29
CA ILE A 159 4.90 -22.37 36.62
C ILE A 159 5.17 -23.87 36.83
N ASP A 160 4.25 -24.58 37.48
CA ASP A 160 4.33 -26.03 37.70
C ASP A 160 4.21 -26.82 36.39
N PHE A 161 3.44 -26.30 35.42
CA PHE A 161 3.31 -26.91 34.10
C PHE A 161 4.61 -26.88 33.29
N TYR A 162 5.32 -25.75 33.27
CA TYR A 162 6.58 -25.61 32.51
C TYR A 162 7.81 -26.16 33.24
N SER A 163 7.74 -26.37 34.56
CA SER A 163 8.85 -26.97 35.33
C SER A 163 8.83 -28.50 35.36
N ASN A 164 7.69 -29.12 35.01
CA ASN A 164 7.53 -30.58 34.97
C ASN A 164 7.40 -31.15 33.54
N THR A 165 7.77 -30.38 32.51
CA THR A 165 7.91 -30.84 31.11
C THR A 165 9.33 -30.66 30.61
#